data_AF-A0A399NRP5-F1
#
_entry.id   AF-A0A399NRP5-F1
#
_cell.length_a   1.000
_cell.length_b   1.000
_cell.length_c   1.000
_cell.angle_alpha   90.00
_cell.angle_beta   90.00
_cell.angle_gamma   90.00
#
_symmetry.space_group_name_H-M   'P 1'
#
loop_
_entity.id
_entity.type
_entity.pdbx_description
1 polymer ?
#
loop_
_entity_poly.entity_id
_entity_poly.type
_entity_poly.pdbx_seq_one_letter_code
_entity_poly.pdbx_strand_id
1 'polypeptide(L)'
;MGEHHSAVRRASTRGMRSASARARLIAAITGLSLGVTLLVAVEPTAAPAEAAMAGTAASLARVVAPSTSVVSPAATDGAPTTASMMRLLQATAAAAPFTATPAPVITGKAVIGQRLLATTARWTPTATTSTYAWLVDGVPVSGQTSTAYTVRAADAGSVITVAVTGSRSGYDTTTQTSAPTAAVPTPVVASFTAAPTPTISGSPQVGFTLTARAGTWTPWPTFSYSWTRDGVLIAGQTGVTYRVTEADRGTALAVTVTGTKTGYSTTTRTSDAMSVPGATPTAAPTAAPTTAPTPTPTAA
;
A
#
# COMPACT_ATOMS: atom_id res chain seq x y z
N MET A 1 -43.30 41.24 58.39
CA MET A 1 -43.37 42.04 59.63
C MET A 1 -42.43 41.40 60.64
N GLY A 2 -41.36 42.07 61.04
CA GLY A 2 -40.58 41.75 62.25
C GLY A 2 -39.36 40.86 62.08
N GLU A 3 -38.21 41.47 61.82
CA GLU A 3 -36.90 40.95 62.24
C GLU A 3 -36.75 40.98 63.77
N HIS A 4 -35.92 40.10 64.35
CA HIS A 4 -35.01 40.46 65.46
C HIS A 4 -33.87 39.42 65.67
N HIS A 5 -32.65 39.90 65.42
CA HIS A 5 -31.38 39.75 66.16
C HIS A 5 -30.66 38.39 66.43
N SER A 6 -29.54 38.22 65.71
CA SER A 6 -28.12 38.22 66.16
C SER A 6 -27.65 37.52 67.45
N ALA A 7 -26.72 36.56 67.32
CA ALA A 7 -25.33 36.60 67.85
C ALA A 7 -24.55 35.27 67.60
N VAL A 8 -23.56 35.23 66.70
CA VAL A 8 -22.10 35.20 66.94
C VAL A 8 -21.52 33.98 67.68
N ARG A 9 -20.73 33.15 66.98
CA ARG A 9 -19.34 32.80 67.37
C ARG A 9 -18.49 32.29 66.19
N ARG A 10 -17.21 32.68 66.29
CA ARG A 10 -16.11 32.73 65.30
C ARG A 10 -15.51 31.39 64.90
N ALA A 11 -15.02 31.32 63.65
CA ALA A 11 -13.68 30.83 63.28
C ALA A 11 -13.36 31.40 61.88
N SER A 12 -12.54 32.45 61.76
CA SER A 12 -11.08 32.43 61.58
C SER A 12 -10.59 31.45 60.51
N THR A 13 -9.71 31.72 59.54
CA THR A 13 -9.11 32.89 58.86
C THR A 13 -8.27 32.26 57.72
N ARG A 14 -8.01 33.03 56.64
CA ARG A 14 -6.83 32.92 55.72
C ARG A 14 -7.05 32.03 54.49
N GLY A 15 -6.91 32.51 53.25
CA GLY A 15 -6.50 33.82 52.76
C GLY A 15 -6.56 33.80 51.23
N MET A 16 -7.31 34.74 50.66
CA MET A 16 -7.37 34.94 49.22
C MET A 16 -7.64 36.43 49.01
N ARG A 17 -6.62 37.17 48.58
CA ARG A 17 -6.71 38.47 47.87
C ARG A 17 -5.31 39.00 47.56
N SER A 18 -5.00 38.91 46.27
CA SER A 18 -4.63 40.02 45.39
C SER A 18 -3.61 41.08 45.85
N ALA A 19 -2.61 41.21 44.99
CA ALA A 19 -1.99 42.44 44.52
C ALA A 19 -1.23 43.31 45.55
N SER A 20 0.07 43.48 45.31
CA SER A 20 0.69 44.79 44.99
C SER A 20 2.21 44.67 45.05
N ALA A 21 2.86 44.50 43.90
CA ALA A 21 4.30 44.79 43.78
C ALA A 21 4.48 45.79 42.63
N ARG A 22 4.80 47.02 43.03
CA ARG A 22 5.00 48.20 42.19
C ARG A 22 6.32 48.06 41.44
N ALA A 23 6.30 47.99 40.11
CA ALA A 23 7.48 48.21 39.28
C ALA A 23 7.48 49.66 38.77
N ARG A 24 8.54 50.41 39.11
CA ARG A 24 8.78 51.78 38.61
C ARG A 24 9.34 51.70 37.19
N LEU A 25 8.76 52.50 36.30
CA LEU A 25 9.00 52.65 34.87
C LEU A 25 9.93 53.85 34.62
N ILE A 26 11.10 53.69 33.99
CA ILE A 26 11.82 54.77 33.28
C ILE A 26 12.65 54.19 32.12
N ALA A 27 12.17 54.38 30.88
CA ALA A 27 12.93 54.85 29.71
C ALA A 27 12.01 54.84 28.48
N ALA A 28 11.69 56.02 27.97
CA ALA A 28 10.91 56.21 26.75
C ALA A 28 11.85 56.28 25.53
N ILE A 29 11.53 55.52 24.47
CA ILE A 29 11.97 55.83 23.10
C ILE A 29 10.69 55.97 22.28
N THR A 30 10.36 57.20 21.94
CA THR A 30 9.20 57.57 21.13
C THR A 30 9.54 57.39 19.65
N GLY A 31 8.70 56.67 18.90
CA GLY A 31 8.56 56.86 17.45
C GLY A 31 8.35 55.62 16.60
N LEU A 32 7.14 55.48 16.04
CA LEU A 32 6.74 54.71 14.84
C LEU A 32 6.44 53.19 14.99
N SER A 33 5.23 52.94 15.47
CA SER A 33 4.19 52.06 14.87
C SER A 33 4.61 50.81 14.08
N LEU A 34 4.53 49.65 14.73
CA LEU A 34 3.81 48.44 14.28
C LEU A 34 3.87 47.40 15.43
N GLY A 35 2.70 46.97 15.91
CA GLY A 35 2.57 46.18 17.13
C GLY A 35 3.05 44.74 16.99
N VAL A 36 4.11 44.39 17.70
CA VAL A 36 4.39 43.04 18.22
C VAL A 36 5.18 43.21 19.52
N THR A 37 4.57 42.86 20.66
CA THR A 37 5.29 42.77 21.94
C THR A 37 5.84 41.35 22.07
N LEU A 38 7.18 41.19 21.99
CA LEU A 38 7.84 39.91 22.25
C LEU A 38 8.16 39.81 23.74
N LEU A 39 7.49 38.89 24.44
CA LEU A 39 7.78 38.57 25.84
C LEU A 39 8.79 37.40 25.87
N VAL A 40 10.04 37.66 26.24
CA VAL A 40 11.05 36.60 26.47
C VAL A 40 11.08 36.32 27.97
N ALA A 41 10.59 35.16 28.39
CA ALA A 41 10.79 34.64 29.74
C ALA A 41 12.09 33.83 29.77
N VAL A 42 13.08 34.31 30.53
CA VAL A 42 14.28 33.56 30.90
C VAL A 42 14.01 32.96 32.28
N GLU A 43 13.76 31.65 32.36
CA GLU A 43 13.77 30.92 33.63
C GLU A 43 15.21 30.54 34.01
N PRO A 44 15.58 30.62 35.31
CA PRO A 44 16.93 30.28 35.76
C PRO A 44 17.13 28.77 35.91
N THR A 45 18.28 28.34 35.41
CA THR A 45 19.07 27.14 35.67
C THR A 45 18.82 26.40 36.99
N ALA A 46 18.57 25.09 36.91
CA ALA A 46 18.88 24.13 37.97
C ALA A 46 19.92 23.12 37.48
N ALA A 47 21.02 23.01 38.23
CA ALA A 47 22.15 22.11 38.03
C ALA A 47 21.86 20.70 38.65
N PRO A 48 22.76 19.70 38.51
CA PRO A 48 22.42 18.31 38.21
C PRO A 48 22.24 17.39 39.44
N ALA A 49 21.68 16.21 39.19
CA ALA A 49 21.83 15.05 40.06
C ALA A 49 22.56 13.92 39.31
N GLU A 50 23.78 13.63 39.77
CA GLU A 50 24.53 12.36 39.66
C GLU A 50 23.68 11.17 40.16
N ALA A 51 23.94 9.88 39.92
CA ALA A 51 24.81 9.06 39.08
C ALA A 51 24.33 7.60 39.31
N ALA A 52 24.51 6.70 38.33
CA ALA A 52 24.76 5.26 38.59
C ALA A 52 25.19 4.54 37.30
N MET A 53 26.33 3.87 37.37
CA MET A 53 26.98 3.09 36.32
C MET A 53 26.43 1.65 36.19
N ALA A 54 26.62 1.01 35.03
CA ALA A 54 27.54 -0.13 34.85
C ALA A 54 27.40 -0.86 33.48
N GLY A 55 28.53 -0.97 32.74
CA GLY A 55 28.97 -2.12 31.91
C GLY A 55 28.23 -2.44 30.60
N THR A 56 28.81 -2.92 29.50
CA THR A 56 30.17 -3.34 29.13
C THR A 56 30.23 -3.53 27.59
N ALA A 57 31.32 -3.08 26.97
CA ALA A 57 31.98 -3.45 25.69
C ALA A 57 31.18 -3.76 24.40
N ALA A 58 31.53 -3.08 23.29
CA ALA A 58 32.15 -3.71 22.11
C ALA A 58 32.54 -2.71 20.99
N SER A 59 33.81 -2.83 20.57
CA SER A 59 34.40 -2.65 19.24
C SER A 59 34.43 -1.29 18.50
N LEU A 60 35.66 -0.95 18.10
CA LEU A 60 36.13 0.27 17.46
C LEU A 60 35.80 0.31 15.96
N ALA A 61 35.13 1.36 15.51
CA ALA A 61 35.18 1.81 14.12
C ALA A 61 35.58 3.29 14.11
N ARG A 62 36.85 3.54 13.74
CA ARG A 62 37.43 4.87 13.58
C ARG A 62 36.83 5.52 12.33
N VAL A 63 35.89 6.44 12.50
CA VAL A 63 35.49 7.38 11.45
C VAL A 63 36.29 8.65 11.64
N VAL A 64 37.16 8.92 10.67
CA VAL A 64 37.87 10.19 10.50
C VAL A 64 36.82 11.27 10.23
N ALA A 65 36.61 12.18 11.17
CA ALA A 65 35.91 13.43 10.90
C ALA A 65 36.91 14.42 10.26
N PRO A 66 36.55 15.13 9.17
CA PRO A 66 37.41 16.15 8.61
C PRO A 66 37.49 17.33 9.58
N SER A 67 38.71 17.69 9.98
CA SER A 67 38.99 18.98 10.60
C SER A 67 38.81 20.08 9.55
N THR A 68 37.68 20.77 9.57
CA THR A 68 37.51 22.02 8.83
C THR A 68 37.71 23.18 9.80
N SER A 69 38.95 23.65 9.85
CA SER A 69 39.34 24.94 10.41
C SER A 69 38.54 26.03 9.70
N VAL A 70 37.61 26.66 10.42
CA VAL A 70 36.90 27.83 9.90
C VAL A 70 37.82 29.03 10.05
N VAL A 71 38.40 29.47 8.95
CA VAL A 71 39.12 30.75 8.85
C VAL A 71 38.10 31.87 9.04
N SER A 72 38.30 32.73 10.04
CA SER A 72 37.56 33.99 10.17
C SER A 72 37.97 34.94 9.03
N PRO A 73 37.05 35.44 8.19
CA PRO A 73 37.37 36.58 7.35
C PRO A 73 37.32 37.87 8.18
N ALA A 74 38.34 38.70 8.00
CA ALA A 74 38.46 40.01 8.60
C ALA A 74 37.25 40.90 8.24
N ALA A 75 36.73 41.60 9.25
CA ALA A 75 35.69 42.61 9.08
C ALA A 75 36.19 43.73 8.16
N THR A 76 35.44 44.01 7.10
CA THR A 76 35.51 45.28 6.38
C THR A 76 34.12 45.90 6.44
N ASP A 77 34.06 47.12 6.97
CA ASP A 77 32.84 47.89 7.18
C ASP A 77 32.03 48.06 5.89
N GLY A 78 30.87 47.40 5.85
CA GLY A 78 29.85 47.57 4.83
C GLY A 78 28.50 47.18 5.41
N ALA A 79 27.55 48.11 5.43
CA ALA A 79 26.21 47.89 5.96
C ALA A 79 25.58 46.62 5.35
N PRO A 80 24.95 45.75 6.15
CA PRO A 80 24.41 44.49 5.65
C PRO A 80 23.32 44.77 4.62
N THR A 81 23.58 44.42 3.35
CA THR A 81 22.58 44.51 2.29
C THR A 81 21.45 43.51 2.60
N THR A 82 20.21 43.83 2.26
CA THR A 82 19.02 42.95 2.47
C THR A 82 19.25 41.51 1.96
N ALA A 83 20.10 41.32 0.96
CA ALA A 83 20.52 40.02 0.44
C ALA A 83 21.30 39.16 1.48
N SER A 84 22.11 39.76 2.35
CA SER A 84 22.86 39.07 3.41
C SER A 84 21.99 38.72 4.62
N MET A 85 20.95 39.52 4.91
CA MET A 85 19.96 39.16 5.93
C MET A 85 19.02 38.03 5.46
N MET A 86 18.67 37.97 4.18
CA MET A 86 17.86 36.87 3.63
C MET A 86 18.61 35.53 3.52
N ARG A 87 19.94 35.54 3.38
CA ARG A 87 20.75 34.32 3.25
C ARG A 87 20.97 33.59 4.59
N LEU A 88 20.76 34.26 5.73
CA LEU A 88 20.84 33.66 7.07
C LEU A 88 19.57 32.89 7.49
N LEU A 89 18.46 33.01 6.72
CA LEU A 89 17.18 32.36 7.04
C LEU A 89 17.05 30.92 6.53
N GLN A 90 18.08 30.35 5.92
CA GLN A 90 18.04 29.00 5.32
C GLN A 90 18.95 27.99 6.02
N ALA A 91 19.22 28.18 7.31
CA ALA A 91 19.57 27.06 8.16
C ALA A 91 18.33 26.18 8.30
N THR A 92 18.14 25.21 7.39
CA THR A 92 17.21 24.11 7.59
C THR A 92 17.70 23.36 8.82
N ALA A 93 17.13 23.65 9.98
CA ALA A 93 17.40 22.88 11.18
C ALA A 93 17.09 21.41 10.87
N ALA A 94 18.10 20.55 10.93
CA ALA A 94 17.92 19.12 10.75
C ALA A 94 16.90 18.64 11.80
N ALA A 95 15.88 17.91 11.36
CA ALA A 95 14.85 17.41 12.25
C ALA A 95 15.47 16.38 13.21
N ALA A 96 14.99 16.35 14.46
CA ALA A 96 15.50 15.43 15.46
C ALA A 96 14.86 14.03 15.29
N PRO A 97 15.57 12.92 15.52
CA PRO A 97 14.96 11.59 15.45
C PRO A 97 14.11 11.28 16.68
N PHE A 98 13.22 10.29 16.56
CA PHE A 98 12.60 9.66 17.73
C PHE A 98 13.64 8.81 18.49
N THR A 99 13.63 8.86 19.82
CA THR A 99 14.56 8.13 20.69
C THR A 99 14.02 6.79 21.18
N ALA A 100 12.69 6.59 21.18
CA ALA A 100 12.09 5.29 21.44
C ALA A 100 10.90 5.03 20.51
N THR A 101 10.95 3.88 19.81
CA THR A 101 10.00 3.48 18.77
C THR A 101 9.56 2.03 19.01
N PRO A 102 8.67 1.78 19.99
CA PRO A 102 8.27 0.41 20.30
C PRO A 102 7.55 -0.23 19.11
N ALA A 103 7.84 -1.51 18.87
CA ALA A 103 7.19 -2.26 17.81
C ALA A 103 5.68 -2.42 18.11
N PRO A 104 4.80 -2.28 17.10
CA PRO A 104 3.38 -2.55 17.28
C PRO A 104 3.13 -4.05 17.53
N VAL A 105 2.08 -4.34 18.30
CA VAL A 105 1.63 -5.70 18.61
C VAL A 105 0.25 -5.91 18.01
N ILE A 106 0.08 -7.02 17.28
CA ILE A 106 -1.22 -7.44 16.77
C ILE A 106 -1.87 -8.37 17.79
N THR A 107 -3.12 -8.07 18.16
CA THR A 107 -3.96 -8.94 18.98
C THR A 107 -5.14 -9.47 18.16
N GLY A 108 -5.57 -10.70 18.46
CA GLY A 108 -6.63 -11.40 17.72
C GLY A 108 -6.11 -12.63 16.97
N LYS A 109 -7.03 -13.48 16.51
CA LYS A 109 -6.70 -14.65 15.68
C LYS A 109 -6.74 -14.25 14.21
N ALA A 110 -5.68 -14.57 13.47
CA ALA A 110 -5.61 -14.36 12.04
C ALA A 110 -6.49 -15.41 11.31
N VAL A 111 -7.80 -15.24 11.37
CA VAL A 111 -8.78 -16.13 10.72
C VAL A 111 -9.68 -15.26 9.87
N ILE A 112 -10.04 -15.72 8.67
CA ILE A 112 -10.90 -14.99 7.74
C ILE A 112 -12.18 -14.51 8.46
N GLY A 113 -12.48 -13.23 8.31
CA GLY A 113 -13.63 -12.56 8.93
C GLY A 113 -13.41 -12.10 10.37
N GLN A 114 -12.32 -12.49 11.03
CA GLN A 114 -11.98 -12.01 12.37
C GLN A 114 -11.24 -10.67 12.32
N ARG A 115 -11.34 -9.91 13.42
CA ARG A 115 -10.69 -8.61 13.55
C ARG A 115 -9.36 -8.74 14.29
N LEU A 116 -8.32 -8.21 13.68
CA LEU A 116 -7.02 -7.96 14.27
C LEU A 116 -6.97 -6.52 14.78
N LEU A 117 -6.37 -6.30 15.95
CA LEU A 117 -6.21 -4.99 16.55
C LEU A 117 -4.73 -4.69 16.77
N ALA A 118 -4.28 -3.57 16.20
CA ALA A 118 -2.94 -3.05 16.40
C ALA A 118 -2.87 -2.25 17.70
N THR A 119 -1.98 -2.66 18.60
CA THR A 119 -1.67 -1.94 19.84
C THR A 119 -0.25 -1.42 19.75
N THR A 120 -0.06 -0.12 20.01
CA THR A 120 1.24 0.55 19.95
C THR A 120 1.57 1.15 21.30
N ALA A 121 2.79 0.92 21.79
CA ALA A 121 3.30 1.66 22.94
C ALA A 121 3.71 3.09 22.51
N ARG A 122 3.88 3.96 23.50
CA ARG A 122 4.08 5.40 23.26
C ARG A 122 5.46 5.69 22.68
N TRP A 123 5.49 6.45 21.58
CA TRP A 123 6.71 7.01 20.99
C TRP A 123 7.36 8.02 21.94
N THR A 124 8.70 8.07 21.95
CA THR A 124 9.45 9.12 22.64
C THR A 124 10.34 9.86 21.64
N PRO A 125 10.19 11.19 21.50
CA PRO A 125 9.12 12.02 22.04
C PRO A 125 7.74 11.63 21.48
N THR A 126 6.66 12.16 22.06
CA THR A 126 5.30 11.76 21.66
C THR A 126 4.97 12.23 20.27
N ALA A 127 4.62 11.29 19.38
CA ALA A 127 4.13 11.61 18.05
C ALA A 127 2.81 12.40 18.14
N THR A 128 2.67 13.43 17.30
CA THR A 128 1.42 14.21 17.18
C THR A 128 0.44 13.51 16.24
N THR A 129 0.95 12.70 15.31
CA THR A 129 0.13 11.90 14.40
C THR A 129 0.71 10.49 14.29
N SER A 130 -0.17 9.50 14.21
CA SER A 130 0.19 8.10 13.94
C SER A 130 -0.69 7.56 12.82
N THR A 131 -0.06 6.97 11.82
CA THR A 131 -0.76 6.32 10.70
C THR A 131 -0.47 4.83 10.72
N TYR A 132 -1.46 4.04 10.33
CA TYR A 132 -1.35 2.59 10.24
C TYR A 132 -1.36 2.20 8.77
N ALA A 133 -0.63 1.13 8.44
CA ALA A 133 -0.73 0.43 7.17
C ALA A 133 -0.70 -1.06 7.46
N TRP A 134 -1.79 -1.76 7.18
CA TRP A 134 -1.82 -3.22 7.27
C TRP A 134 -1.17 -3.82 6.04
N LEU A 135 -0.35 -4.85 6.24
CA LEU A 135 0.36 -5.53 5.17
C LEU A 135 0.04 -7.02 5.19
N VAL A 136 -0.11 -7.59 4.00
CA VAL A 136 -0.31 -9.01 3.75
C VAL A 136 0.92 -9.49 2.98
N ASP A 137 1.66 -10.44 3.56
CA ASP A 137 2.96 -10.90 3.05
C ASP A 137 3.93 -9.74 2.74
N GLY A 138 3.91 -8.70 3.58
CA GLY A 138 4.77 -7.52 3.45
C GLY A 138 4.29 -6.49 2.41
N VAL A 139 3.18 -6.74 1.70
CA VAL A 139 2.59 -5.79 0.75
C VAL A 139 1.50 -4.96 1.43
N PRO A 140 1.58 -3.61 1.40
CA PRO A 140 0.54 -2.75 1.97
C PRO A 140 -0.82 -2.98 1.33
N VAL A 141 -1.85 -3.08 2.17
CA VAL A 141 -3.23 -3.20 1.73
C VAL A 141 -3.84 -1.80 1.59
N SER A 142 -4.17 -1.42 0.35
CA SER A 142 -4.75 -0.11 0.04
C SER A 142 -6.00 0.20 0.87
N GLY A 143 -6.04 1.37 1.49
CA GLY A 143 -7.16 1.86 2.30
C GLY A 143 -7.25 1.28 3.72
N GLN A 144 -6.34 0.39 4.11
CA GLN A 144 -6.34 -0.23 5.44
C GLN A 144 -5.41 0.52 6.38
N THR A 145 -5.90 1.66 6.87
CA THR A 145 -5.16 2.59 7.73
C THR A 145 -5.75 2.76 9.14
N SER A 146 -6.73 1.93 9.49
CA SER A 146 -7.33 1.90 10.81
C SER A 146 -6.47 1.12 11.82
N THR A 147 -6.71 1.34 13.10
CA THR A 147 -6.12 0.54 14.20
C THR A 147 -6.60 -0.91 14.18
N ALA A 148 -7.69 -1.20 13.46
CA ALA A 148 -8.24 -2.53 13.32
C ALA A 148 -8.26 -2.98 11.85
N TYR A 149 -8.05 -4.27 11.63
CA TYR A 149 -8.10 -4.91 10.33
C TYR A 149 -8.96 -6.16 10.38
N THR A 150 -9.93 -6.26 9.49
CA THR A 150 -10.71 -7.48 9.33
C THR A 150 -10.01 -8.37 8.31
N VAL A 151 -9.61 -9.57 8.72
CA VAL A 151 -8.95 -10.54 7.84
C VAL A 151 -9.89 -10.88 6.67
N ARG A 152 -9.41 -10.69 5.45
CA ARG A 152 -10.17 -10.91 4.22
C ARG A 152 -9.94 -12.32 3.71
N ALA A 153 -10.85 -12.81 2.88
CA ALA A 153 -10.67 -14.09 2.21
C ALA A 153 -9.42 -14.11 1.31
N ALA A 154 -9.05 -12.97 0.74
CA ALA A 154 -7.83 -12.82 -0.07
C ALA A 154 -6.53 -13.02 0.73
N ASP A 155 -6.58 -12.93 2.07
CA ASP A 155 -5.40 -13.08 2.93
C ASP A 155 -5.18 -14.55 3.34
N ALA A 156 -6.00 -15.48 2.84
CA ALA A 156 -5.89 -16.90 3.17
C ALA A 156 -4.52 -17.46 2.80
N GLY A 157 -3.85 -18.11 3.75
CA GLY A 157 -2.49 -18.63 3.59
C GLY A 157 -1.38 -17.59 3.82
N SER A 158 -1.71 -16.31 3.87
CA SER A 158 -0.76 -15.22 4.10
C SER A 158 -0.57 -14.91 5.58
N VAL A 159 0.54 -14.27 5.92
CA VAL A 159 0.74 -13.65 7.23
C VAL A 159 0.36 -12.17 7.18
N ILE A 160 -0.12 -11.65 8.31
CA ILE A 160 -0.52 -10.25 8.43
C ILE A 160 0.45 -9.53 9.35
N THR A 161 0.86 -8.34 8.95
CA THR A 161 1.66 -7.40 9.76
C THR A 161 1.02 -6.02 9.73
N VAL A 162 1.41 -5.15 10.66
CA VAL A 162 1.01 -3.74 10.66
C VAL A 162 2.24 -2.86 10.79
N ALA A 163 2.37 -1.90 9.89
CA ALA A 163 3.36 -0.83 9.98
C ALA A 163 2.69 0.42 10.57
N VAL A 164 3.33 1.02 11.57
CA VAL A 164 2.85 2.22 12.24
C VAL A 164 3.89 3.31 12.09
N THR A 165 3.48 4.43 11.52
CA THR A 165 4.36 5.58 11.28
C THR A 165 3.99 6.73 12.22
N GLY A 166 4.93 7.12 13.08
CA GLY A 166 4.82 8.27 13.95
C GLY A 166 5.41 9.53 13.32
N SER A 167 4.76 10.67 13.49
CA SER A 167 5.25 11.96 13.03
C SER A 167 5.02 13.08 14.05
N ARG A 168 5.95 14.04 14.08
CA ARG A 168 5.88 15.26 14.90
C ARG A 168 6.66 16.37 14.18
N SER A 169 6.12 17.59 14.15
CA SER A 169 6.82 18.73 13.55
C SER A 169 8.18 18.97 14.23
N GLY A 170 9.23 19.19 13.43
CA GLY A 170 10.61 19.29 13.90
C GLY A 170 11.31 17.96 14.20
N TYR A 171 10.65 16.83 13.93
CA TYR A 171 11.22 15.49 14.07
C TYR A 171 11.11 14.68 12.78
N ASP A 172 12.08 13.78 12.55
CA ASP A 172 12.03 12.81 11.46
C ASP A 172 10.88 11.84 11.64
N THR A 173 10.20 11.46 10.56
CA THR A 173 9.18 10.41 10.61
C THR A 173 9.84 9.06 10.79
N THR A 174 9.20 8.19 11.58
CA THR A 174 9.73 6.83 11.81
C THR A 174 8.62 5.81 11.74
N THR A 175 8.89 4.68 11.11
CA THR A 175 7.95 3.58 10.90
C THR A 175 8.44 2.33 11.62
N GLN A 176 7.57 1.69 12.38
CA GLN A 176 7.82 0.39 13.03
C GLN A 176 6.81 -0.64 12.56
N THR A 177 7.27 -1.87 12.30
CA THR A 177 6.43 -2.98 11.85
C THR A 177 6.30 -4.03 12.94
N SER A 178 5.12 -4.63 13.05
CA SER A 178 4.85 -5.67 14.04
C SER A 178 5.55 -6.99 13.69
N ALA A 179 5.64 -7.88 14.68
CA ALA A 179 5.82 -9.30 14.36
C ALA A 179 4.65 -9.81 13.50
N PRO A 180 4.89 -10.79 12.59
CA PRO A 180 3.83 -11.38 11.78
C PRO A 180 2.88 -12.21 12.65
N THR A 181 1.59 -12.23 12.27
CA THR A 181 0.65 -13.20 12.84
C THR A 181 0.98 -14.63 12.39
N ALA A 182 0.33 -15.61 13.00
CA ALA A 182 0.20 -16.92 12.36
C ALA A 182 -0.42 -16.77 10.96
N ALA A 183 -0.06 -17.66 10.03
CA ALA A 183 -0.64 -17.69 8.70
C ALA A 183 -2.16 -17.87 8.82
N VAL A 184 -2.91 -17.10 8.03
CA VAL A 184 -4.36 -17.17 8.02
C VAL A 184 -4.77 -18.57 7.56
N PRO A 185 -5.54 -19.36 8.34
CA PRO A 185 -5.97 -20.68 7.93
C PRO A 185 -6.70 -20.61 6.59
N THR A 186 -6.28 -21.43 5.65
CA THR A 186 -7.06 -21.70 4.44
C THR A 186 -8.28 -22.54 4.84
N PRO A 187 -9.52 -22.03 4.71
CA PRO A 187 -10.70 -22.77 5.12
C PRO A 187 -10.86 -24.07 4.31
N VAL A 188 -11.44 -25.09 4.96
CA VAL A 188 -11.73 -26.42 4.41
C VAL A 188 -12.47 -26.31 3.07
N VAL A 189 -12.04 -27.16 2.15
CA VAL A 189 -12.07 -26.93 0.70
C VAL A 189 -13.31 -27.56 0.07
N ALA A 190 -14.46 -26.90 0.20
CA ALA A 190 -15.73 -27.39 -0.34
C ALA A 190 -15.65 -27.66 -1.85
N SER A 191 -16.41 -28.63 -2.35
CA SER A 191 -16.47 -28.94 -3.79
C SER A 191 -17.47 -28.03 -4.50
N PHE A 192 -17.21 -27.74 -5.78
CA PHE A 192 -18.24 -27.17 -6.65
C PHE A 192 -19.40 -28.16 -6.79
N THR A 193 -20.62 -27.70 -6.55
CA THR A 193 -21.84 -28.49 -6.74
C THR A 193 -22.24 -28.62 -8.20
N ALA A 194 -21.85 -27.64 -9.04
CA ALA A 194 -21.96 -27.72 -10.49
C ALA A 194 -20.67 -27.24 -11.15
N ALA A 195 -20.12 -28.09 -12.01
CA ALA A 195 -18.99 -27.78 -12.87
C ALA A 195 -19.23 -28.49 -14.21
N PRO A 196 -20.06 -27.92 -15.11
CA PRO A 196 -20.37 -28.54 -16.39
C PRO A 196 -19.14 -28.59 -17.30
N THR A 197 -19.17 -29.51 -18.25
CA THR A 197 -18.18 -29.56 -19.34
C THR A 197 -18.31 -28.30 -20.20
N PRO A 198 -17.20 -27.58 -20.45
CA PRO A 198 -17.24 -26.38 -21.28
C PRO A 198 -17.52 -26.75 -22.74
N THR A 199 -18.08 -25.82 -23.50
CA THR A 199 -18.35 -25.99 -24.93
C THR A 199 -17.60 -24.95 -25.75
N ILE A 200 -17.26 -25.32 -26.99
CA ILE A 200 -16.64 -24.41 -27.97
C ILE A 200 -17.70 -24.00 -28.99
N SER A 201 -17.75 -22.71 -29.32
CA SER A 201 -18.61 -22.18 -30.37
C SER A 201 -17.81 -21.37 -31.39
N GLY A 202 -18.27 -21.35 -32.64
CA GLY A 202 -17.58 -20.72 -33.78
C GLY A 202 -17.31 -21.72 -34.90
N SER A 203 -16.71 -21.23 -35.98
CA SER A 203 -16.29 -22.06 -37.12
C SER A 203 -14.85 -22.52 -36.91
N PRO A 204 -14.56 -23.84 -36.86
CA PRO A 204 -13.20 -24.36 -36.74
C PRO A 204 -12.48 -24.30 -38.08
N GLN A 205 -12.30 -23.10 -38.63
CA GLN A 205 -11.62 -22.86 -39.89
C GLN A 205 -10.49 -21.86 -39.65
N VAL A 206 -9.39 -22.04 -40.37
CA VAL A 206 -8.22 -21.16 -40.23
C VAL A 206 -8.63 -19.70 -40.49
N GLY A 207 -8.17 -18.81 -39.61
CA GLY A 207 -8.48 -17.39 -39.65
C GLY A 207 -9.71 -16.97 -38.86
N PHE A 208 -10.59 -17.91 -38.48
CA PHE A 208 -11.76 -17.66 -37.64
C PHE A 208 -11.44 -17.76 -36.15
N THR A 209 -12.35 -17.24 -35.33
CA THR A 209 -12.22 -17.22 -33.88
C THR A 209 -13.19 -18.20 -33.23
N LEU A 210 -12.67 -19.07 -32.39
CA LEU A 210 -13.42 -19.93 -31.49
C LEU A 210 -13.63 -19.23 -30.15
N THR A 211 -14.77 -19.48 -29.52
CA THR A 211 -15.15 -18.92 -28.22
C THR A 211 -15.49 -20.04 -27.25
N ALA A 212 -14.77 -20.10 -26.14
CA ALA A 212 -15.01 -21.03 -25.04
C ALA A 212 -16.18 -20.58 -24.17
N ARG A 213 -17.03 -21.53 -23.79
CA ARG A 213 -18.15 -21.32 -22.88
C ARG A 213 -17.98 -22.26 -21.69
N ALA A 214 -17.66 -21.70 -20.53
CA ALA A 214 -17.43 -22.47 -19.30
C ALA A 214 -18.70 -23.17 -18.77
N GLY A 215 -19.89 -22.74 -19.22
CA GLY A 215 -21.16 -23.12 -18.63
C GLY A 215 -21.41 -22.43 -17.28
N THR A 216 -22.50 -22.80 -16.61
CA THR A 216 -22.87 -22.24 -15.32
C THR A 216 -22.29 -23.08 -14.19
N TRP A 217 -21.31 -22.53 -13.46
CA TRP A 217 -20.68 -23.19 -12.31
C TRP A 217 -21.34 -22.76 -11.01
N THR A 218 -21.46 -23.69 -10.06
CA THR A 218 -22.05 -23.44 -8.75
C THR A 218 -21.09 -23.90 -7.64
N PRO A 219 -20.68 -23.00 -6.75
CA PRO A 219 -20.83 -21.54 -6.85
C PRO A 219 -19.94 -20.94 -7.96
N TRP A 220 -20.23 -19.71 -8.41
CA TRP A 220 -19.45 -19.04 -9.46
C TRP A 220 -17.97 -18.81 -9.04
N PRO A 221 -16.98 -19.29 -9.82
CA PRO A 221 -15.55 -19.09 -9.57
C PRO A 221 -14.90 -18.04 -10.49
N THR A 222 -13.61 -17.81 -10.28
CA THR A 222 -12.73 -17.21 -11.29
C THR A 222 -12.29 -18.27 -12.29
N PHE A 223 -12.37 -17.98 -13.59
CA PHE A 223 -11.97 -18.90 -14.64
C PHE A 223 -10.60 -18.59 -15.22
N SER A 224 -9.87 -19.64 -15.56
CA SER A 224 -8.68 -19.59 -16.43
C SER A 224 -8.86 -20.58 -17.57
N TYR A 225 -8.40 -20.19 -18.77
CA TYR A 225 -8.56 -20.98 -19.99
C TYR A 225 -7.19 -21.48 -20.47
N SER A 226 -7.18 -22.61 -21.15
CA SER A 226 -6.00 -23.16 -21.80
C SER A 226 -6.44 -23.93 -23.03
N TRP A 227 -6.02 -23.47 -24.21
CA TRP A 227 -6.33 -24.13 -25.47
C TRP A 227 -5.32 -25.23 -25.76
N THR A 228 -5.81 -26.33 -26.33
CA THR A 228 -5.03 -27.51 -26.68
C THR A 228 -5.26 -27.90 -28.14
N ARG A 229 -4.22 -28.45 -28.77
CA ARG A 229 -4.18 -28.99 -30.13
C ARG A 229 -3.79 -30.45 -30.05
N ASP A 230 -4.66 -31.35 -30.48
CA ASP A 230 -4.49 -32.81 -30.35
C ASP A 230 -4.12 -33.23 -28.90
N GLY A 231 -4.73 -32.56 -27.92
CA GLY A 231 -4.46 -32.76 -26.50
C GLY A 231 -3.19 -32.09 -25.96
N VAL A 232 -2.38 -31.44 -26.82
CA VAL A 232 -1.15 -30.72 -26.42
C VAL A 232 -1.47 -29.25 -26.16
N LEU A 233 -1.00 -28.70 -25.03
CA LEU A 233 -1.19 -27.29 -24.68
C LEU A 233 -0.58 -26.35 -25.73
N ILE A 234 -1.36 -25.35 -26.15
CA ILE A 234 -0.88 -24.26 -27.00
C ILE A 234 -0.41 -23.12 -26.09
N ALA A 235 0.91 -22.95 -25.97
CA ALA A 235 1.51 -21.98 -25.06
C ALA A 235 1.00 -20.55 -25.31
N GLY A 236 0.70 -19.83 -24.23
CA GLY A 236 0.22 -18.43 -24.27
C GLY A 236 -1.26 -18.27 -24.66
N GLN A 237 -1.98 -19.34 -24.98
CA GLN A 237 -3.40 -19.28 -25.35
C GLN A 237 -4.30 -19.50 -24.13
N THR A 238 -4.45 -18.44 -23.34
CA THR A 238 -5.25 -18.43 -22.09
C THR A 238 -6.51 -17.57 -22.17
N GLY A 239 -6.84 -17.07 -23.36
CA GLY A 239 -8.03 -16.27 -23.60
C GLY A 239 -9.31 -17.10 -23.64
N VAL A 240 -10.44 -16.44 -23.38
CA VAL A 240 -11.78 -16.99 -23.63
C VAL A 240 -11.97 -17.33 -25.12
N THR A 241 -11.29 -16.58 -25.98
CA THR A 241 -11.29 -16.78 -27.43
C THR A 241 -9.94 -17.31 -27.91
N TYR A 242 -9.98 -18.04 -29.03
CA TYR A 242 -8.79 -18.53 -29.72
C TYR A 242 -8.95 -18.32 -31.22
N ARG A 243 -7.94 -17.74 -31.86
CA ARG A 243 -7.93 -17.60 -33.32
C ARG A 243 -7.29 -18.83 -33.93
N VAL A 244 -8.03 -19.54 -34.78
CA VAL A 244 -7.53 -20.71 -35.49
C VAL A 244 -6.42 -20.29 -36.44
N THR A 245 -5.29 -20.96 -36.33
CA THR A 245 -4.06 -20.72 -37.09
C THR A 245 -3.84 -21.83 -38.11
N GLU A 246 -2.91 -21.60 -39.04
CA GLU A 246 -2.52 -22.59 -40.04
C GLU A 246 -1.99 -23.89 -39.41
N ALA A 247 -1.35 -23.81 -38.23
CA ALA A 247 -0.84 -24.96 -37.50
C ALA A 247 -1.94 -25.86 -36.92
N ASP A 248 -3.20 -25.40 -36.91
CA ASP A 248 -4.34 -26.17 -36.42
C ASP A 248 -5.01 -27.01 -37.51
N ARG A 249 -4.63 -26.87 -38.79
CA ARG A 249 -5.28 -27.63 -39.87
C ARG A 249 -5.15 -29.13 -39.67
N GLY A 250 -6.28 -29.84 -39.77
CA GLY A 250 -6.32 -31.29 -39.60
C GLY A 250 -6.13 -31.76 -38.16
N THR A 251 -6.12 -30.85 -37.19
CA THR A 251 -5.98 -31.15 -35.76
C THR A 251 -7.29 -30.94 -35.01
N ALA A 252 -7.38 -31.51 -33.82
CA ALA A 252 -8.50 -31.34 -32.91
C ALA A 252 -8.19 -30.27 -31.85
N LEU A 253 -9.00 -29.20 -31.81
CA LEU A 253 -8.87 -28.14 -30.82
C LEU A 253 -9.81 -28.38 -29.64
N ALA A 254 -9.29 -28.33 -28.42
CA ALA A 254 -10.09 -28.39 -27.20
C ALA A 254 -9.69 -27.29 -26.21
N VAL A 255 -10.59 -26.89 -25.33
CA VAL A 255 -10.32 -25.89 -24.29
C VAL A 255 -10.49 -26.49 -22.90
N THR A 256 -9.50 -26.29 -22.06
CA THR A 256 -9.54 -26.61 -20.64
C THR A 256 -9.87 -25.35 -19.85
N VAL A 257 -10.93 -25.43 -19.03
CA VAL A 257 -11.40 -24.37 -18.14
C VAL A 257 -11.15 -24.79 -16.69
N THR A 258 -10.40 -23.96 -15.97
CA THR A 258 -10.13 -24.16 -14.54
C THR A 258 -10.87 -23.11 -13.73
N GLY A 259 -11.69 -23.56 -12.78
CA GLY A 259 -12.42 -22.72 -11.83
C GLY A 259 -11.73 -22.72 -10.46
N THR A 260 -11.31 -21.54 -10.01
CA THR A 260 -10.70 -21.32 -8.69
C THR A 260 -11.57 -20.42 -7.83
N LYS A 261 -11.75 -20.79 -6.55
CA LYS A 261 -12.45 -19.96 -5.58
C LYS A 261 -11.89 -20.21 -4.17
N THR A 262 -11.64 -19.15 -3.41
CA THR A 262 -11.13 -19.26 -2.04
C THR A 262 -12.06 -20.10 -1.16
N GLY A 263 -11.49 -21.07 -0.44
CA GLY A 263 -12.25 -22.02 0.38
C GLY A 263 -12.96 -23.13 -0.41
N TYR A 264 -12.69 -23.24 -1.72
CA TYR A 264 -13.21 -24.29 -2.59
C TYR A 264 -12.10 -25.00 -3.33
N SER A 265 -12.37 -26.24 -3.72
CA SER A 265 -11.38 -27.09 -4.39
C SER A 265 -11.30 -26.66 -5.82
N THR A 266 -10.09 -26.37 -6.31
CA THR A 266 -9.88 -26.03 -7.72
C THR A 266 -10.36 -27.18 -8.58
N THR A 267 -11.27 -26.89 -9.50
CA THR A 267 -11.85 -27.89 -10.41
C THR A 267 -11.56 -27.50 -11.84
N THR A 268 -11.22 -28.49 -12.66
CA THR A 268 -10.91 -28.32 -14.07
C THR A 268 -11.83 -29.18 -14.93
N ARG A 269 -12.26 -28.63 -16.07
CA ARG A 269 -13.07 -29.31 -17.08
C ARG A 269 -12.52 -29.03 -18.47
N THR A 270 -12.48 -30.05 -19.32
CA THR A 270 -12.04 -29.93 -20.71
C THR A 270 -13.23 -30.14 -21.63
N SER A 271 -13.34 -29.33 -22.68
CA SER A 271 -14.40 -29.47 -23.67
C SER A 271 -14.22 -30.71 -24.54
N ASP A 272 -15.26 -31.09 -25.26
CA ASP A 272 -15.10 -31.95 -26.42
C ASP A 272 -14.19 -31.27 -27.45
N ALA A 273 -13.45 -32.08 -28.20
CA ALA A 273 -12.53 -31.60 -29.21
C ALA A 273 -13.28 -31.24 -30.50
N MET A 274 -12.97 -30.08 -31.05
CA MET A 274 -13.52 -29.58 -32.31
C MET A 274 -12.47 -29.74 -33.42
N SER A 275 -12.78 -30.57 -34.41
CA SER A 275 -11.86 -30.84 -35.53
C SER A 275 -11.82 -29.65 -36.49
N VAL A 276 -10.61 -29.15 -36.77
CA VAL A 276 -10.37 -28.20 -37.85
C VAL A 276 -10.21 -28.99 -39.15
N PRO A 277 -11.04 -28.74 -40.18
CA PRO A 277 -10.90 -29.43 -41.45
C PRO A 277 -9.49 -29.28 -42.03
N GLY A 278 -8.98 -30.38 -42.57
CA GLY A 278 -7.75 -30.35 -43.36
C GLY A 278 -7.94 -29.50 -44.63
N ALA A 279 -6.86 -29.22 -45.34
CA ALA A 279 -6.98 -28.64 -46.67
C ALA A 279 -7.76 -29.64 -47.54
N THR A 280 -8.96 -29.25 -48.01
CA THR A 280 -9.57 -29.95 -49.14
C THR A 280 -8.58 -29.81 -50.29
N PRO A 281 -8.19 -30.90 -50.97
CA PRO A 281 -7.44 -30.77 -52.21
C PRO A 281 -8.23 -29.84 -53.10
N THR A 282 -7.68 -28.66 -53.41
CA THR A 282 -8.21 -27.85 -54.48
C THR A 282 -8.19 -28.75 -55.70
N ALA A 283 -9.37 -29.14 -56.21
CA ALA A 283 -9.44 -29.81 -57.48
C ALA A 283 -8.59 -28.96 -58.44
N ALA A 284 -7.55 -29.56 -59.02
CA ALA A 284 -6.70 -28.88 -59.99
C ALA A 284 -7.64 -28.19 -60.98
N PRO A 285 -7.41 -26.91 -61.35
CA PRO A 285 -8.28 -26.22 -62.29
C PRO A 285 -8.44 -27.13 -63.50
N THR A 286 -9.67 -27.58 -63.76
CA THR A 286 -9.97 -28.34 -64.97
C THR A 286 -9.43 -27.51 -66.12
N ALA A 287 -8.42 -28.04 -66.83
CA ALA A 287 -7.87 -27.38 -67.99
C ALA A 287 -9.04 -26.95 -68.88
N ALA A 288 -9.09 -25.66 -69.21
CA ALA A 288 -10.16 -25.12 -70.06
C ALA A 288 -10.25 -25.98 -71.33
N PRO A 289 -11.46 -26.31 -71.82
CA PRO A 289 -11.60 -27.05 -73.06
C PRO A 289 -10.82 -26.29 -74.15
N THR A 290 -9.82 -26.96 -74.73
CA THR A 290 -9.12 -26.42 -75.90
C THR A 290 -10.17 -26.20 -76.97
N THR A 291 -10.40 -24.94 -77.35
CA THR A 291 -11.35 -24.58 -78.39
C THR A 291 -10.97 -25.32 -79.68
N ALA A 292 -11.84 -26.20 -80.15
CA ALA A 292 -11.69 -26.83 -81.45
C ALA A 292 -11.66 -25.76 -82.56
N PRO A 293 -10.79 -25.87 -83.58
CA PRO A 293 -10.77 -24.90 -84.67
C PRO A 293 -12.11 -24.89 -85.42
N THR A 294 -12.67 -23.70 -85.61
CA THR A 294 -13.89 -23.46 -86.38
C THR A 294 -13.74 -24.01 -87.80
N PRO A 295 -14.63 -24.89 -88.30
CA PRO A 295 -14.58 -25.33 -89.69
C PRO A 295 -14.92 -24.17 -90.63
N THR A 296 -14.07 -23.97 -91.63
CA THR A 296 -14.27 -22.99 -92.71
C THR A 296 -15.46 -23.42 -93.59
N PRO A 297 -16.45 -22.55 -93.87
CA PRO A 297 -17.54 -22.88 -94.77
C PRO A 297 -17.07 -22.90 -96.23
N THR A 298 -17.31 -24.00 -96.93
CA THR A 298 -17.12 -24.11 -98.38
C THR A 298 -18.35 -23.51 -99.09
N ALA A 299 -18.13 -22.49 -99.92
CA ALA A 299 -19.18 -21.94 -100.80
C ALA A 299 -19.45 -22.89 -101.98
N ALA A 300 -20.73 -23.05 -102.32
CA ALA A 300 -21.21 -23.78 -103.50
C ALA A 300 -21.42 -22.83 -104.69
#